data_AF-A0A968ACB9-F1
#
_entry.id   AF-A0A968ACB9-F1
#
_cell.length_a   1.000
_cell.length_b   1.000
_cell.length_c   1.000
_cell.angle_alpha   90.00
_cell.angle_beta   90.00
_cell.angle_gamma   90.00
#
_symmetry.space_group_name_H-M   'P 1'
#
loop_
_entity.id
_entity.type
_entity.pdbx_description
1 polymer ?
#
loop_
_entity_poly.entity_id
_entity_poly.type
_entity_poly.pdbx_seq_one_letter_code
_entity_poly.pdbx_strand_id
1 'polypeptide(L)'
;MTETRDLLIEIGTEEMPPKLLAGLAAEFHDRLLSSIQDELDLIDPSRTSSHYYYSPRRLAVIFRDLRTQQPSKNIERSGPAV
;
A
#
# COMPACT_ATOMS: atom_id res chain seq x y z
N MET A 1 -10.84 -15.50 12.96
CA MET A 1 -9.46 -14.98 13.06
C MET A 1 -9.19 -14.21 11.79
N THR A 2 -8.65 -13.00 11.88
CA THR A 2 -8.29 -12.20 10.70
C THR A 2 -7.08 -12.83 10.04
N GLU A 3 -7.23 -13.29 8.80
CA GLU A 3 -6.14 -13.88 8.03
C GLU A 3 -5.18 -12.77 7.57
N THR A 4 -3.88 -13.03 7.66
CA THR A 4 -2.83 -12.11 7.18
C THR A 4 -1.95 -12.77 6.12
N ARG A 5 -1.47 -11.98 5.17
CA ARG A 5 -0.50 -12.40 4.15
C ARG A 5 0.46 -11.26 3.84
N ASP A 6 1.58 -11.61 3.23
CA ASP A 6 2.51 -10.63 2.70
C ASP A 6 2.03 -10.12 1.35
N LEU A 7 2.11 -8.81 1.15
CA LEU A 7 1.79 -8.14 -0.11
C LEU A 7 3.06 -7.47 -0.64
N LEU A 8 3.52 -7.94 -1.81
CA LEU A 8 4.61 -7.33 -2.56
C LEU A 8 4.02 -6.58 -3.76
N ILE A 9 4.31 -5.29 -3.86
CA ILE A 9 3.93 -4.43 -4.98
C ILE A 9 5.22 -4.01 -5.68
N GLU A 10 5.35 -4.37 -6.97
CA GLU A 10 6.52 -4.04 -7.78
C GLU A 10 6.12 -3.25 -9.03
N ILE A 11 6.93 -2.25 -9.38
CA ILE A 11 6.77 -1.43 -10.58
C ILE A 11 8.10 -1.36 -11.33
N GLY A 12 8.06 -1.61 -12.64
CA GLY A 12 9.19 -1.40 -13.54
C GLY A 12 9.43 0.08 -13.82
N THR A 13 10.70 0.48 -13.89
CA THR A 13 11.12 1.89 -14.10
C THR A 13 12.17 2.01 -15.20
N GLU A 14 11.90 1.39 -16.36
CA GLU A 14 12.86 1.21 -17.45
C GLU A 14 13.37 2.53 -18.06
N GLU A 15 12.55 3.57 -18.04
CA GLU A 15 12.82 4.89 -18.62
C GLU A 15 13.12 6.00 -17.59
N MET A 16 13.19 5.64 -16.30
CA MET A 16 13.35 6.63 -15.23
C MET A 16 14.82 7.00 -14.97
N PRO A 17 15.15 8.29 -14.79
CA PRO A 17 16.49 8.70 -14.37
C PRO A 17 16.90 8.08 -13.02
N PRO A 18 18.09 7.45 -12.91
CA PRO A 18 18.50 6.76 -11.68
C PRO A 18 18.51 7.64 -10.42
N LYS A 19 18.81 8.94 -10.57
CA LYS A 19 18.84 9.90 -9.47
C LYS A 19 17.47 10.13 -8.82
N LEU A 20 16.38 9.87 -9.54
CA LEU A 20 15.01 10.09 -9.03
C LEU A 20 14.45 8.88 -8.29
N LEU A 21 15.01 7.68 -8.50
CA LEU A 21 14.43 6.43 -8.03
C LEU A 21 14.37 6.35 -6.50
N ALA A 22 15.37 6.83 -5.79
CA ALA A 22 15.39 6.80 -4.32
C ALA A 22 14.24 7.61 -3.72
N GLY A 23 14.01 8.84 -4.22
CA GLY A 23 12.92 9.69 -3.77
C GLY A 23 11.55 9.13 -4.18
N LEU A 24 11.44 8.62 -5.41
CA LEU A 24 10.21 8.00 -5.90
C LEU A 24 9.85 6.74 -5.10
N ALA A 25 10.83 5.93 -4.70
CA ALA A 25 10.61 4.75 -3.89
C ALA A 25 10.01 5.09 -2.51
N ALA A 26 10.59 6.11 -1.86
CA ALA A 26 10.12 6.59 -0.57
C ALA A 26 8.69 7.18 -0.67
N GLU A 27 8.45 8.08 -1.62
CA GLU A 27 7.11 8.66 -1.84
C GLU A 27 6.07 7.61 -2.21
N PHE A 28 6.45 6.61 -3.03
CA PHE A 28 5.57 5.52 -3.39
C PHE A 28 5.20 4.67 -2.17
N HIS A 29 6.17 4.38 -1.30
CA HIS A 29 5.95 3.67 -0.04
C HIS A 29 5.04 4.46 0.91
N ASP A 30 5.32 5.74 1.15
CA ASP A 30 4.54 6.58 2.06
C ASP A 30 3.08 6.71 1.61
N ARG A 31 2.86 6.90 0.29
CA ARG A 31 1.51 6.97 -0.28
C ARG A 31 0.76 5.65 -0.18
N LEU A 32 1.42 4.53 -0.47
CA LEU A 32 0.80 3.21 -0.30
C LEU A 32 0.45 2.95 1.17
N LEU A 33 1.36 3.29 2.09
CA LEU A 33 1.15 3.12 3.52
C LEU A 33 -0.07 3.92 3.99
N SER A 34 -0.15 5.21 3.62
CA SER A 34 -1.31 6.06 3.96
C SER A 34 -2.60 5.53 3.35
N SER A 35 -2.65 5.20 2.06
CA SER A 35 -3.89 4.66 1.47
C SER A 35 -4.32 3.32 2.11
N ILE A 36 -3.38 2.41 2.37
CA ILE A 36 -3.71 1.12 3.02
C ILE A 36 -4.20 1.32 4.45
N GLN A 37 -3.64 2.29 5.18
CA GLN A 37 -4.04 2.60 6.55
C GLN A 37 -5.39 3.34 6.59
N ASP A 38 -5.49 4.44 5.86
CA ASP A 38 -6.54 5.44 6.03
C ASP A 38 -7.80 5.10 5.22
N GLU A 39 -7.64 4.43 4.07
CA GLU A 39 -8.76 4.07 3.20
C GLU A 39 -9.20 2.61 3.38
N LEU A 40 -8.25 1.69 3.61
CA LEU A 40 -8.51 0.25 3.58
C LEU A 40 -8.55 -0.41 4.97
N ASP A 41 -7.97 0.21 6.01
CA ASP A 41 -7.85 -0.33 7.39
C ASP A 41 -7.31 -1.78 7.45
N LEU A 42 -6.29 -2.05 6.62
CA LEU A 42 -5.68 -3.37 6.50
C LEU A 42 -4.46 -3.58 7.41
N ILE A 43 -4.01 -2.52 8.10
CA ILE A 43 -2.81 -2.54 8.94
C ILE A 43 -3.18 -2.94 10.37
N ASP A 44 -2.39 -3.85 10.95
CA ASP A 44 -2.33 -4.06 12.38
C ASP A 44 -1.05 -3.39 12.92
N PRO A 45 -1.14 -2.27 13.67
CA PRO A 45 0.04 -1.54 14.16
C PRO A 45 1.00 -2.37 15.01
N SER A 46 0.55 -3.51 15.56
CA SER A 46 1.36 -4.38 16.40
C SER A 46 2.13 -5.47 15.63
N ARG A 47 1.76 -5.71 14.36
CA ARG A 47 2.27 -6.84 13.57
C ARG A 47 2.72 -6.45 12.17
N THR A 48 1.96 -5.58 11.51
CA THR A 48 2.21 -5.20 10.13
C THR A 48 3.46 -4.32 10.05
N SER A 49 4.41 -4.70 9.21
CA SER A 49 5.59 -3.90 8.90
C SER A 49 5.66 -3.67 7.40
N SER A 50 6.26 -2.56 6.97
CA SER A 50 6.48 -2.28 5.55
C SER A 50 7.91 -1.86 5.27
N HIS A 51 8.39 -2.16 4.07
CA HIS A 51 9.72 -1.76 3.60
C HIS A 51 9.71 -1.54 2.09
N TYR A 52 10.52 -0.60 1.63
CA TYR A 52 10.68 -0.30 0.21
C TYR A 52 12.08 -0.63 -0.28
N TYR A 53 12.15 -1.05 -1.53
CA TYR A 53 13.39 -1.33 -2.25
C TYR A 53 13.39 -0.59 -3.57
N TYR A 54 14.57 -0.25 -4.07
CA TYR A 54 14.73 0.26 -5.41
C TYR A 54 16.01 -0.24 -6.05
N SER A 55 15.96 -0.39 -7.38
CA SER A 55 17.07 -0.67 -8.26
C SER A 55 16.87 0.16 -9.53
N PRO A 56 17.89 0.30 -10.41
CA PRO A 56 17.80 1.17 -11.59
C PRO A 56 16.56 0.97 -12.50
N ARG A 57 15.92 -0.20 -12.48
CA ARG A 57 14.75 -0.52 -13.31
C ARG A 57 13.55 -1.04 -12.53
N ARG A 58 13.58 -1.02 -11.18
CA ARG A 58 12.47 -1.52 -10.36
C ARG A 58 12.32 -0.74 -9.06
N LEU A 59 11.09 -0.50 -8.67
CA LEU A 59 10.66 -0.10 -7.33
C LEU A 59 9.84 -1.25 -6.74
N ALA A 60 10.00 -1.49 -5.45
CA ALA A 60 9.20 -2.50 -4.75
C ALA A 60 8.82 -2.00 -3.35
N VAL A 61 7.62 -2.35 -2.90
CA VAL A 61 7.18 -2.18 -1.52
C VAL A 61 6.62 -3.51 -1.04
N ILE A 62 7.10 -3.98 0.11
CA ILE A 62 6.55 -5.16 0.76
C ILE A 62 5.86 -4.77 2.06
N PHE A 63 4.64 -5.24 2.24
CA PHE A 63 3.91 -5.24 3.50
C PHE A 63 3.92 -6.66 4.05
N ARG A 64 4.38 -6.84 5.28
CA ARG A 64 4.35 -8.12 6.00
C ARG A 64 3.14 -8.16 6.91
N ASP A 65 2.54 -9.34 7.07
CA ASP A 65 1.39 -9.54 7.97
C ASP A 65 0.23 -8.55 7.72
N LEU A 66 -0.09 -8.28 6.45
CA LEU A 66 -1.20 -7.41 6.08
C LEU A 66 -2.51 -8.21 6.10
N ARG A 67 -3.60 -7.62 6.59
CA ARG A 67 -4.92 -8.27 6.57
C ARG A 67 -5.34 -8.57 5.14
N THR A 68 -5.87 -9.77 4.90
CA THR A 68 -6.31 -10.18 3.56
C THR A 68 -7.66 -9.58 3.14
N GLN A 69 -8.40 -9.02 4.09
CA GLN A 69 -9.74 -8.49 3.87
C GLN A 69 -9.95 -7.22 4.68
N GLN A 70 -10.59 -6.24 4.03
CA GLN A 70 -11.03 -4.99 4.66
C GLN A 70 -12.19 -5.25 5.61
N PRO A 71 -12.31 -4.48 6.71
CA PRO A 71 -13.49 -4.54 7.55
C PRO A 71 -14.76 -4.19 6.75
N SER A 72 -15.89 -4.77 7.15
CA SER A 72 -17.17 -4.45 6.52
C SER A 72 -17.52 -2.98 6.74
N LYS A 73 -17.81 -2.26 5.65
CA LYS A 73 -18.24 -0.86 5.69
C LYS A 73 -19.71 -0.78 5.28
N ASN A 74 -20.58 -0.34 6.19
CA ASN A 74 -21.96 -0.04 5.85
C ASN A 74 -22.00 1.29 5.07
N ILE A 75 -22.32 1.21 3.78
CA ILE A 75 -22.45 2.38 2.92
C ILE A 75 -23.95 2.69 2.80
N GLU A 76 -24.42 3.71 3.50
CA GLU A 76 -25.75 4.27 3.28
C GLU A 76 -25.72 5.19 2.06
N ARG A 77 -26.50 4.87 1.03
CA ARG A 77 -26.70 5.74 -0.13
C ARG A 77 -28.05 6.42 0.02
N SER A 78 -28.05 7.69 0.43
CA SER A 78 -29.24 8.53 0.33
C SER A 78 -29.55 8.77 -1.15
N GLY A 79 -30.76 8.42 -1.56
CA GLY A 79 -31.26 8.72 -2.90
C GLY A 79 -31.43 10.24 -3.11
N PRO A 80 -31.54 10.69 -4.37
CA PRO A 80 -31.85 12.09 -4.65
C PRO A 80 -33.19 12.46 -3.99
N ALA A 81 -33.27 13.70 -3.48
CA ALA A 81 -34.53 14.25 -2.99
C ALA A 81 -35.54 14.29 -4.15
N VAL A 82 -36.74 13.76 -3.91
CA VAL A 82 -37.91 13.92 -4.80
C VAL A 82 -38.40 15.36 -4.79
#